data_AF-A0A969L079-F1
#
_entry.id   AF-A0A969L079-F1
#
_cell.length_a   1.000
_cell.length_b   1.000
_cell.length_c   1.000
_cell.angle_alpha   90.00
_cell.angle_beta   90.00
_cell.angle_gamma   90.00
#
_symmetry.space_group_name_H-M   'P 1'
#
loop_
_entity.id
_entity.type
_entity.pdbx_description
1 polymer ?
#
loop_
_entity_poly.entity_id
_entity_poly.type
_entity_poly.pdbx_seq_one_letter_code
_entity_poly.pdbx_strand_id
1 'polypeptide(L)'
;MPVLGVEIDPERVAHAQPYADAQTFFRLGGFNLPLQKWPDGQPETVRLMRAFNVLRQYEESAVFSAYERLAHYVLPGGLLIEGTSDPFGRIWAANVLRRPLEDTGGSVWQTEALVFSASFRAGFDPGQFQTVLPKNYIHRMVPGEAIYDFFGAWKAAAQETQAYKVWGLRQWFGVCAQNLAARGYKINLRRKWLGQGWLIWQLN
;
A
#
# COMPACT_ATOMS: atom_id res chain seq x y z
N MET A 1 -18.11 -7.33 7.38
CA MET A 1 -17.95 -5.86 7.23
C MET A 1 -18.27 -5.56 5.79
N PRO A 2 -19.17 -4.59 5.50
CA PRO A 2 -19.50 -4.24 4.14
C PRO A 2 -18.29 -3.68 3.38
N VAL A 3 -18.26 -3.90 2.06
CA VAL A 3 -17.24 -3.45 1.13
C VAL A 3 -17.92 -2.66 0.01
N LEU A 4 -17.43 -1.45 -0.23
CA LEU A 4 -17.86 -0.61 -1.35
C LEU A 4 -16.74 -0.55 -2.39
N GLY A 5 -17.00 -1.08 -3.59
CA GLY A 5 -16.23 -0.82 -4.78
C GLY A 5 -16.66 0.50 -5.43
N VAL A 6 -15.70 1.38 -5.69
CA VAL A 6 -15.91 2.68 -6.33
C VAL A 6 -15.10 2.70 -7.63
N GLU A 7 -15.75 3.05 -8.73
CA GLU A 7 -15.15 3.12 -10.06
C GLU A 7 -15.71 4.33 -10.81
N ILE A 8 -14.87 5.01 -11.59
CA ILE A 8 -15.22 6.25 -12.29
C ILE A 8 -15.87 5.98 -13.64
N ASP A 9 -15.63 4.79 -14.20
CA ASP A 9 -16.19 4.33 -15.45
C ASP A 9 -17.55 3.63 -15.22
N PRO A 10 -18.67 4.18 -15.75
CA PRO A 10 -19.99 3.60 -15.55
C PRO A 10 -20.16 2.21 -16.18
N GLU A 11 -19.47 1.89 -17.29
CA GLU A 11 -19.54 0.58 -17.90
C GLU A 11 -18.87 -0.48 -17.01
N ARG A 12 -17.74 -0.14 -16.40
CA ARG A 12 -17.07 -1.03 -15.44
C ARG A 12 -17.89 -1.24 -14.18
N VAL A 13 -18.58 -0.20 -13.70
CA VAL A 13 -19.54 -0.36 -12.59
C VAL A 13 -20.65 -1.31 -12.98
N ALA A 14 -21.25 -1.15 -14.17
CA ALA A 14 -22.29 -2.04 -14.67
C ALA A 14 -21.82 -3.50 -14.77
N HIS A 15 -20.61 -3.74 -15.27
CA HIS A 15 -20.00 -5.08 -15.31
C HIS A 15 -19.71 -5.66 -13.91
N ALA A 16 -19.51 -4.81 -12.90
CA ALA A 16 -19.28 -5.25 -11.53
C ALA A 16 -20.58 -5.62 -10.78
N GLN A 17 -21.73 -5.02 -11.16
CA GLN A 17 -23.00 -5.23 -10.45
C GLN A 17 -23.43 -6.69 -10.28
N PRO A 18 -23.23 -7.61 -11.25
CA PRO A 18 -23.55 -9.02 -11.06
C PRO A 18 -22.80 -9.72 -9.91
N TYR A 19 -21.70 -9.13 -9.43
CA TYR A 19 -20.91 -9.63 -8.32
C TYR A 19 -21.24 -8.96 -6.99
N ALA A 20 -22.23 -8.07 -6.95
CA ALA A 20 -22.73 -7.49 -5.72
C ALA A 20 -23.45 -8.54 -4.86
N ASP A 21 -23.37 -8.39 -3.55
CA ASP A 21 -24.05 -9.27 -2.59
C ASP A 21 -24.52 -8.46 -1.36
N ALA A 22 -24.96 -9.16 -0.31
CA ALA A 22 -25.46 -8.52 0.91
C ALA A 22 -24.43 -7.64 1.63
N GLN A 23 -23.13 -7.81 1.35
CA GLN A 23 -22.04 -7.03 1.95
C GLN A 23 -21.19 -6.30 0.92
N THR A 24 -21.32 -6.57 -0.38
CA THR A 24 -20.47 -6.03 -1.44
C THR A 24 -21.30 -5.19 -2.39
N PHE A 25 -20.92 -3.91 -2.52
CA PHE A 25 -21.63 -2.93 -3.32
C PHE A 25 -20.70 -2.32 -4.36
N PHE A 26 -21.23 -1.92 -5.51
CA PHE A 26 -20.49 -1.17 -6.53
C PHE A 26 -21.22 0.12 -6.88
N ARG A 27 -20.49 1.24 -6.86
CA ARG A 27 -21.04 2.56 -7.15
C ARG A 27 -20.11 3.39 -8.03
N LEU A 28 -20.72 4.18 -8.90
CA LEU A 28 -20.03 5.18 -9.71
C LEU A 28 -19.48 6.29 -8.81
N GLY A 29 -18.18 6.57 -8.91
CA GLY A 29 -17.54 7.63 -8.14
C GLY A 29 -16.04 7.71 -8.34
N GLY A 30 -15.41 8.67 -7.67
CA GLY A 30 -13.95 8.86 -7.69
C GLY A 30 -13.46 9.26 -6.31
N PHE A 31 -12.56 10.25 -6.22
CA PHE A 31 -12.11 10.77 -4.93
C PHE A 31 -13.20 11.47 -4.10
N ASN A 32 -14.30 11.89 -4.74
CA ASN A 32 -15.55 12.21 -4.06
C ASN A 32 -16.33 10.90 -3.90
N LEU A 33 -16.19 10.24 -2.74
CA LEU A 33 -16.75 8.91 -2.54
C LEU A 33 -18.29 8.95 -2.56
N PRO A 34 -18.96 8.00 -3.24
CA PRO A 34 -20.42 7.91 -3.31
C PRO A 34 -21.00 7.21 -2.06
N LEU A 35 -20.64 7.72 -0.88
CA LEU A 35 -21.19 7.24 0.39
C LEU A 35 -22.66 7.66 0.52
N GLN A 36 -23.48 6.75 1.02
CA GLN A 36 -24.91 6.91 1.20
C GLN A 36 -25.27 6.84 2.68
N LYS A 37 -26.57 6.83 2.97
CA LYS A 37 -27.09 6.47 4.28
C LYS A 37 -27.61 5.03 4.23
N TRP A 38 -27.38 4.29 5.31
CA TRP A 38 -28.00 3.00 5.53
C TRP A 38 -29.51 3.14 5.71
N PRO A 39 -30.31 2.05 5.60
CA PRO A 39 -31.76 2.09 5.80
C PRO A 39 -32.21 2.63 7.16
N ASP A 40 -31.36 2.52 8.19
CA ASP A 40 -31.58 3.08 9.53
C ASP A 40 -31.29 4.59 9.63
N GLY A 41 -30.90 5.23 8.52
CA GLY A 41 -30.62 6.66 8.42
C GLY A 41 -29.18 7.05 8.78
N GLN A 42 -28.35 6.13 9.26
CA GLN A 42 -26.95 6.43 9.60
C GLN A 42 -26.11 6.61 8.35
N PRO A 43 -25.17 7.58 8.31
CA PRO A 43 -24.25 7.72 7.19
C PRO A 43 -23.31 6.51 7.11
N GLU A 44 -23.01 6.08 5.90
CA GLU A 44 -21.91 5.16 5.67
C GLU A 44 -20.58 5.79 6.09
N THR A 45 -19.68 4.96 6.61
CA THR A 45 -18.37 5.39 7.10
C THR A 45 -17.29 4.43 6.62
N VAL A 46 -16.08 4.94 6.40
CA VAL A 46 -14.96 4.14 5.91
C VAL A 46 -13.95 3.91 7.02
N ARG A 47 -13.71 2.66 7.42
CA ARG A 47 -12.67 2.33 8.40
C ARG A 47 -11.33 1.93 7.76
N LEU A 48 -11.39 1.45 6.52
CA LEU A 48 -10.24 1.04 5.73
C LEU A 48 -10.53 1.34 4.26
N MET A 49 -9.58 2.00 3.59
CA MET A 49 -9.61 2.27 2.16
C MET A 49 -8.41 1.61 1.49
N ARG A 50 -8.64 0.99 0.32
CA ARG A 50 -7.58 0.45 -0.53
C ARG A 50 -7.63 1.14 -1.89
N ALA A 51 -6.56 1.83 -2.27
CA ALA A 51 -6.44 2.52 -3.55
C ALA A 51 -5.16 2.07 -4.28
N PHE A 52 -5.28 1.12 -5.21
CA PHE A 52 -4.14 0.61 -5.97
C PHE A 52 -4.19 1.09 -7.42
N ASN A 53 -3.05 1.56 -7.93
CA ASN A 53 -2.87 1.99 -9.32
C ASN A 53 -3.75 3.18 -9.76
N VAL A 54 -4.42 3.85 -8.81
CA VAL A 54 -5.33 4.98 -9.09
C VAL A 54 -4.54 6.28 -9.33
N LEU A 55 -3.47 6.51 -8.58
CA LEU A 55 -2.82 7.83 -8.50
C LEU A 55 -1.66 8.03 -9.47
N ARG A 56 -1.28 6.99 -10.22
CA ARG A 56 -0.10 7.03 -11.10
C ARG A 56 -0.17 8.11 -12.18
N GLN A 57 -1.39 8.41 -12.62
CA GLN A 57 -1.65 9.30 -13.74
C GLN A 57 -1.85 10.75 -13.31
N TYR A 58 -1.92 11.02 -12.01
CA TYR A 58 -2.13 12.36 -11.46
C TYR A 58 -0.81 13.02 -11.14
N GLU A 59 -0.68 14.32 -11.41
CA GLU A 59 0.46 15.13 -10.93
C GLU A 59 0.55 15.13 -9.40
N GLU A 60 1.76 15.31 -8.85
CA GLU A 60 2.00 15.16 -7.39
C GLU A 60 1.11 16.09 -6.55
N SER A 61 0.89 17.32 -7.02
CA SER A 61 -0.03 18.29 -6.40
C SER A 61 -1.49 17.84 -6.41
N ALA A 62 -1.91 17.09 -7.43
CA ALA A 62 -3.26 16.52 -7.51
C ALA A 62 -3.41 15.29 -6.59
N VAL A 63 -2.33 14.55 -6.32
CA VAL A 63 -2.34 13.43 -5.35
C VAL A 63 -2.59 13.93 -3.93
N PHE A 64 -1.95 15.05 -3.54
CA PHE A 64 -2.11 15.58 -2.18
C PHE A 64 -3.54 16.03 -1.89
N SER A 65 -4.13 16.83 -2.79
CA SER A 65 -5.53 17.27 -2.63
C SER A 65 -6.53 16.11 -2.67
N ALA A 66 -6.25 15.05 -3.43
CA ALA A 66 -7.04 13.83 -3.39
C ALA A 66 -6.94 13.12 -2.03
N TYR A 67 -5.74 13.03 -1.44
CA TYR A 67 -5.53 12.43 -0.12
C TYR A 67 -6.28 13.17 0.99
N GLU A 68 -6.20 14.50 1.00
CA GLU A 68 -6.94 15.32 1.97
C GLU A 68 -8.44 15.08 1.84
N ARG A 69 -8.97 15.06 0.61
CA ARG A 69 -10.38 14.77 0.35
C ARG A 69 -10.77 13.38 0.85
N LEU A 70 -9.97 12.35 0.56
CA LEU A 70 -10.25 10.98 1.01
C LEU A 70 -10.31 10.86 2.54
N ALA A 71 -9.47 11.59 3.26
CA ALA A 71 -9.43 11.55 4.72
C ALA A 71 -10.75 11.98 5.38
N HIS A 72 -11.52 12.87 4.75
CA HIS A 72 -12.82 13.30 5.26
C HIS A 72 -13.84 12.16 5.32
N TYR A 73 -13.69 11.12 4.49
CA TYR A 73 -14.59 9.96 4.49
C TYR A 73 -14.13 8.84 5.42
N VAL A 74 -12.85 8.82 5.77
CA VAL A 74 -12.26 7.78 6.61
C VAL A 74 -12.48 8.14 8.08
N LEU A 75 -12.97 7.22 8.90
CA LEU A 75 -13.14 7.43 10.34
C LEU A 75 -11.80 7.78 11.02
N PRO A 76 -11.81 8.55 12.13
CA PRO A 76 -10.61 8.75 12.93
C PRO A 76 -9.99 7.41 13.33
N GLY A 77 -8.67 7.28 13.20
CA GLY A 77 -7.95 6.03 13.40
C GLY A 77 -8.08 5.00 12.26
N GLY A 78 -8.87 5.30 11.22
CA GLY A 78 -9.01 4.47 10.02
C GLY A 78 -7.76 4.47 9.15
N LEU A 79 -7.70 3.52 8.21
CA LEU A 79 -6.51 3.28 7.37
C LEU A 79 -6.76 3.61 5.91
N LEU A 80 -5.73 4.14 5.25
CA LEU A 80 -5.59 4.18 3.80
C LEU A 80 -4.39 3.32 3.40
N ILE A 81 -4.64 2.30 2.59
CA ILE A 81 -3.60 1.51 1.93
C ILE A 81 -3.56 1.95 0.47
N GLU A 82 -2.57 2.76 0.13
CA GLU A 82 -2.37 3.26 -1.22
C GLU A 82 -1.12 2.61 -1.82
N GLY A 83 -1.22 2.13 -3.06
CA GLY A 83 -0.12 1.39 -3.63
C GLY A 83 -0.14 1.24 -5.13
N THR A 84 0.91 0.59 -5.61
CA THR A 84 1.23 0.43 -7.01
C THR A 84 1.74 -1.00 -7.23
N SER A 85 1.20 -1.71 -8.22
CA SER A 85 1.59 -3.09 -8.60
C SER A 85 2.10 -3.19 -10.03
N ASP A 86 2.84 -4.24 -10.37
CA ASP A 86 2.98 -4.59 -11.79
C ASP A 86 1.62 -4.99 -12.38
N PRO A 87 1.46 -5.03 -13.72
CA PRO A 87 0.18 -5.38 -14.36
C PRO A 87 -0.38 -6.75 -13.95
N PHE A 88 0.48 -7.66 -13.50
CA PHE A 88 0.10 -9.01 -13.09
C PHE A 88 -0.07 -9.17 -11.58
N GLY A 89 0.16 -8.12 -10.78
CA GLY A 89 0.11 -8.18 -9.32
C GLY A 89 1.15 -9.09 -8.67
N ARG A 90 2.23 -9.43 -9.39
CA ARG A 90 3.34 -10.26 -8.92
C ARG A 90 4.23 -9.50 -7.94
N ILE A 91 4.36 -8.19 -8.12
CA ILE A 91 5.03 -7.29 -7.19
C ILE A 91 4.15 -6.08 -6.93
N TRP A 92 4.17 -5.57 -5.71
CA TRP A 92 3.56 -4.30 -5.38
C TRP A 92 4.22 -3.65 -4.18
N ALA A 93 4.14 -2.32 -4.13
CA ALA A 93 4.52 -1.54 -2.96
C ALA A 93 3.35 -0.63 -2.55
N ALA A 94 3.15 -0.44 -1.25
CA ALA A 94 2.04 0.33 -0.73
C ALA A 94 2.39 1.09 0.56
N ASN A 95 1.98 2.36 0.59
CA ASN A 95 1.84 3.14 1.81
C ASN A 95 0.75 2.55 2.69
N VAL A 96 1.00 2.47 3.99
CA VAL A 96 -0.03 2.31 5.03
C VAL A 96 -0.10 3.62 5.79
N LEU A 97 -1.20 4.33 5.62
CA LEU A 97 -1.45 5.62 6.24
C LEU A 97 -2.60 5.49 7.24
N ARG A 98 -2.50 6.17 8.38
CA ARG A 98 -3.57 6.26 9.38
C ARG A 98 -4.12 7.67 9.46
N ARG A 99 -5.44 7.80 9.51
CA ARG A 99 -6.09 9.07 9.87
C ARG A 99 -5.89 9.30 11.37
N PRO A 100 -5.30 10.43 11.81
CA PRO A 100 -5.19 10.76 13.22
C PRO A 100 -6.53 10.69 13.96
N LEU A 101 -6.50 10.41 15.26
CA LEU A 101 -7.71 10.38 16.10
C LEU A 101 -8.31 11.77 16.30
N GLU A 102 -7.44 12.78 16.37
CA GLU A 102 -7.78 14.18 16.56
C GLU A 102 -7.18 15.00 15.42
N ASP A 103 -7.89 16.05 15.02
CA ASP A 103 -7.32 17.04 14.11
C ASP A 103 -6.38 17.94 14.90
N THR A 104 -5.09 17.84 14.59
CA THR A 104 -4.01 18.60 15.26
C THR A 104 -3.52 19.77 14.40
N GLY A 105 -4.17 20.05 13.26
CA GLY A 105 -3.70 21.05 12.28
C GLY A 105 -2.42 20.65 11.54
N GLY A 106 -1.94 19.41 11.73
CA GLY A 106 -0.81 18.82 11.03
C GLY A 106 -1.21 18.05 9.76
N SER A 107 -0.37 17.10 9.34
CA SER A 107 -0.69 16.23 8.20
C SER A 107 -1.99 15.45 8.43
N VAL A 108 -2.86 15.44 7.43
CA VAL A 108 -4.16 14.73 7.46
C VAL A 108 -3.98 13.20 7.54
N TRP A 109 -2.79 12.72 7.19
CA TRP A 109 -2.40 11.32 7.25
C TRP A 109 -1.07 11.14 7.99
N GLN A 110 -1.01 10.11 8.84
CA GLN A 110 0.22 9.65 9.47
C GLN A 110 0.73 8.41 8.74
N THR A 111 1.96 8.45 8.22
CA THR A 111 2.57 7.33 7.47
C THR A 111 3.05 6.23 8.41
N GLU A 112 2.38 5.10 8.51
CA GLU A 112 2.77 4.02 9.44
C GLU A 112 3.87 3.11 8.89
N ALA A 113 3.75 2.76 7.60
CA ALA A 113 4.66 1.81 6.98
C ALA A 113 4.69 1.94 5.46
N LEU A 114 5.80 1.47 4.88
CA LEU A 114 5.89 1.10 3.48
C LEU A 114 5.97 -0.42 3.40
N VAL A 115 5.05 -1.02 2.65
CA VAL A 115 4.93 -2.47 2.47
C VAL A 115 5.33 -2.86 1.07
N PHE A 116 6.19 -3.85 0.94
CA PHE A 116 6.60 -4.45 -0.32
C PHE A 116 6.15 -5.89 -0.36
N SER A 117 5.61 -6.34 -1.49
CA SER A 117 5.15 -7.72 -1.64
C SER A 117 5.67 -8.34 -2.92
N ALA A 118 6.25 -9.53 -2.81
CA ALA A 118 6.68 -10.34 -3.94
C ALA A 118 5.98 -11.71 -3.95
N SER A 119 5.44 -12.10 -5.10
CA SER A 119 4.85 -13.43 -5.32
C SER A 119 5.90 -14.54 -5.50
N PHE A 120 7.14 -14.17 -5.85
CA PHE A 120 8.27 -15.05 -6.20
C PHE A 120 8.07 -15.95 -7.44
N ARG A 121 6.93 -15.83 -8.14
CA ARG A 121 6.61 -16.69 -9.30
C ARG A 121 7.51 -16.45 -10.52
N ALA A 122 8.12 -15.27 -10.61
CA ALA A 122 8.98 -14.86 -11.74
C ALA A 122 10.41 -14.52 -11.27
N GLY A 123 10.88 -15.20 -10.23
CA GLY A 123 12.10 -14.81 -9.53
C GLY A 123 11.88 -13.66 -8.56
N PHE A 124 12.96 -13.15 -7.98
CA PHE A 124 12.94 -12.01 -7.07
C PHE A 124 14.26 -11.27 -7.06
N ASP A 125 14.18 -9.96 -7.26
CA ASP A 125 15.24 -9.00 -7.04
C ASP A 125 14.65 -7.76 -6.34
N PRO A 126 15.25 -7.25 -5.24
CA PRO A 126 14.73 -6.07 -4.55
C PRO A 126 14.53 -4.86 -5.45
N GLY A 127 15.39 -4.65 -6.46
CA GLY A 127 15.32 -3.52 -7.38
C GLY A 127 14.05 -3.49 -8.22
N GLN A 128 13.34 -4.61 -8.38
CA GLN A 128 12.07 -4.67 -9.11
C GLN A 128 11.00 -3.76 -8.49
N PHE A 129 11.07 -3.47 -7.19
CA PHE A 129 10.09 -2.60 -6.55
C PHE A 129 10.20 -1.13 -6.96
N GLN A 130 11.35 -0.68 -7.47
CA GLN A 130 11.56 0.74 -7.81
C GLN A 130 10.55 1.24 -8.86
N THR A 131 10.14 0.37 -9.79
CA THR A 131 9.17 0.70 -10.84
C THR A 131 7.72 0.68 -10.36
N VAL A 132 7.49 0.16 -9.15
CA VAL A 132 6.16 0.06 -8.53
C VAL A 132 6.08 0.80 -7.19
N LEU A 133 7.03 1.72 -6.93
CA LEU A 133 6.97 2.58 -5.76
C LEU A 133 5.77 3.52 -5.84
N PRO A 134 5.09 3.79 -4.71
CA PRO A 134 4.10 4.84 -4.62
C PRO A 134 4.66 6.21 -5.05
N LYS A 135 3.78 7.10 -5.51
CA LYS A 135 4.20 8.35 -6.18
C LYS A 135 5.06 9.27 -5.31
N ASN A 136 4.80 9.28 -4.00
CA ASN A 136 5.58 10.04 -3.01
C ASN A 136 7.05 9.57 -2.87
N TYR A 137 7.39 8.38 -3.38
CA TYR A 137 8.75 7.83 -3.33
C TYR A 137 9.45 7.73 -4.68
N ILE A 138 8.71 7.61 -5.79
CA ILE A 138 9.33 7.32 -7.10
C ILE A 138 10.31 8.42 -7.54
N HIS A 139 10.00 9.69 -7.27
CA HIS A 139 10.88 10.83 -7.56
C HIS A 139 11.95 11.07 -6.48
N ARG A 140 11.87 10.37 -5.34
CA ARG A 140 12.81 10.45 -4.22
C ARG A 140 13.81 9.30 -4.20
N MET A 141 13.85 8.48 -5.25
CA MET A 141 14.87 7.44 -5.42
C MET A 141 16.23 8.05 -5.82
N VAL A 142 16.77 8.95 -5.01
CA VAL A 142 18.02 9.68 -5.22
C VAL A 142 18.88 9.68 -3.94
N PRO A 143 20.22 9.81 -4.03
CA PRO A 143 21.09 9.84 -2.86
C PRO A 143 20.67 10.88 -1.81
N GLY A 144 20.72 10.51 -0.53
CA GLY A 144 20.32 11.36 0.60
C GLY A 144 18.85 11.20 1.05
N GLU A 145 18.02 10.52 0.27
CA GLU A 145 16.65 10.18 0.65
C GLU A 145 16.60 8.81 1.34
N ALA A 146 15.79 8.69 2.41
CA ALA A 146 15.70 7.46 3.21
C ALA A 146 15.30 6.22 2.39
N ILE A 147 14.46 6.40 1.37
CA ILE A 147 14.06 5.31 0.47
C ILE A 147 15.24 4.82 -0.39
N TYR A 148 16.11 5.72 -0.85
CA TYR A 148 17.29 5.36 -1.62
C TYR A 148 18.26 4.52 -0.78
N ASP A 149 18.55 4.98 0.44
CA ASP A 149 19.42 4.29 1.38
C ASP A 149 18.85 2.91 1.76
N PHE A 150 17.54 2.84 1.99
CA PHE A 150 16.84 1.58 2.26
C PHE A 150 17.02 0.56 1.13
N PHE A 151 16.87 0.95 -0.14
CA PHE A 151 17.12 0.05 -1.27
C PHE A 151 18.59 -0.34 -1.40
N GLY A 152 19.53 0.57 -1.09
CA GLY A 152 20.96 0.25 -1.00
C GLY A 152 21.23 -0.84 0.03
N ALA A 153 20.70 -0.67 1.25
CA ALA A 153 20.79 -1.66 2.31
C ALA A 153 20.12 -2.98 1.95
N TRP A 154 18.98 -2.95 1.26
CA TRP A 154 18.28 -4.17 0.83
C TRP A 154 19.09 -4.93 -0.23
N LYS A 155 19.68 -4.24 -1.20
CA LYS A 155 20.57 -4.88 -2.18
C LYS A 155 21.78 -5.54 -1.51
N ALA A 156 22.42 -4.86 -0.57
CA ALA A 156 23.53 -5.43 0.19
C ALA A 156 23.11 -6.65 1.03
N ALA A 157 21.99 -6.55 1.76
CA ALA A 157 21.42 -7.67 2.52
C ALA A 157 21.10 -8.86 1.62
N ALA A 158 20.57 -8.61 0.41
CA ALA A 158 20.25 -9.65 -0.57
C ALA A 158 21.51 -10.37 -1.08
N GLN A 159 22.61 -9.64 -1.32
CA GLN A 159 23.90 -10.20 -1.73
C GLN A 159 24.55 -11.02 -0.61
N GLU A 160 24.64 -10.47 0.61
CA GLU A 160 25.26 -11.13 1.75
C GLU A 160 24.55 -12.44 2.15
N THR A 161 23.24 -12.51 1.92
CA THR A 161 22.42 -13.66 2.29
C THR A 161 22.12 -14.58 1.10
N GLN A 162 22.77 -14.38 -0.05
CA GLN A 162 22.47 -15.11 -1.30
C GLN A 162 22.60 -16.63 -1.15
N ALA A 163 23.49 -17.13 -0.29
CA ALA A 163 23.62 -18.56 0.01
C ALA A 163 22.30 -19.19 0.48
N TYR A 164 21.38 -18.41 1.07
CA TYR A 164 20.09 -18.91 1.53
C TYR A 164 19.10 -19.24 0.41
N LYS A 165 19.39 -18.87 -0.85
CA LYS A 165 18.55 -19.21 -2.00
C LYS A 165 18.39 -20.73 -2.20
N VAL A 166 19.33 -21.55 -1.70
CA VAL A 166 19.23 -23.02 -1.77
C VAL A 166 18.00 -23.57 -1.05
N TRP A 167 17.48 -22.83 -0.07
CA TRP A 167 16.25 -23.16 0.66
C TRP A 167 15.01 -22.45 0.10
N GLY A 168 15.13 -21.81 -1.07
CA GLY A 168 14.05 -21.13 -1.78
C GLY A 168 13.95 -19.63 -1.50
N LEU A 169 13.28 -18.92 -2.42
CA LEU A 169 13.20 -17.45 -2.41
C LEU A 169 12.50 -16.87 -1.17
N ARG A 170 11.47 -17.56 -0.63
CA ARG A 170 10.77 -17.11 0.58
C ARG A 170 11.66 -17.17 1.82
N GLN A 171 12.46 -18.23 1.95
CA GLN A 171 13.41 -18.36 3.06
C GLN A 171 14.50 -17.29 2.93
N TRP A 172 15.09 -17.15 1.75
CA TRP A 172 16.06 -16.09 1.47
C TRP A 172 15.49 -14.69 1.77
N PHE A 173 14.29 -14.37 1.31
CA PHE A 173 13.59 -13.11 1.58
C PHE A 173 13.42 -12.84 3.09
N GLY A 174 13.07 -13.86 3.86
CA GLY A 174 12.97 -13.75 5.32
C GLY A 174 14.32 -13.44 5.99
N VAL A 175 15.41 -14.03 5.50
CA VAL A 175 16.77 -13.76 5.99
C VAL A 175 17.24 -12.36 5.58
N CYS A 176 16.93 -11.90 4.35
CA CYS A 176 17.16 -10.51 3.94
C CYS A 176 16.46 -9.53 4.89
N ALA A 177 15.21 -9.80 5.27
CA ALA A 177 14.45 -8.96 6.18
C ALA A 177 15.09 -8.89 7.59
N GLN A 178 15.62 -10.01 8.08
CA GLN A 178 16.38 -10.04 9.35
C GLN A 178 17.67 -9.23 9.26
N ASN A 179 18.41 -9.34 8.16
CA ASN A 179 19.64 -8.57 7.93
C ASN A 179 19.33 -7.05 7.86
N LEU A 180 18.26 -6.65 7.17
CA LEU A 180 17.77 -5.26 7.18
C LEU A 180 17.42 -4.78 8.60
N ALA A 181 16.77 -5.61 9.41
CA ALA A 181 16.49 -5.27 10.81
C ALA A 181 17.77 -5.09 11.63
N ALA A 182 18.78 -5.94 11.42
CA ALA A 182 20.08 -5.83 12.07
C ALA A 182 20.85 -4.55 11.69
N ARG A 183 20.54 -3.96 10.52
CA ARG A 183 21.07 -2.65 10.07
C ARG A 183 20.31 -1.46 10.64
N GLY A 184 19.32 -1.68 11.51
CA GLY A 184 18.57 -0.62 12.19
C GLY A 184 17.25 -0.22 11.52
N TYR A 185 16.87 -0.83 10.40
CA TYR A 185 15.54 -0.59 9.83
C TYR A 185 14.45 -1.28 10.67
N LYS A 186 13.36 -0.57 10.99
CA LYS A 186 12.23 -1.15 11.73
C LYS A 186 11.40 -2.10 10.84
N ILE A 187 11.88 -3.33 10.65
CA ILE A 187 11.21 -4.34 9.83
C ILE A 187 10.30 -5.23 10.69
N ASN A 188 9.06 -5.45 10.27
CA ASN A 188 8.18 -6.41 10.92
C ASN A 188 8.60 -7.86 10.59
N LEU A 189 9.27 -8.54 11.51
CA LEU A 189 9.81 -9.89 11.32
C LEU A 189 8.81 -11.03 11.57
N ARG A 190 7.49 -10.74 11.67
CA ARG A 190 6.50 -11.80 11.86
C ARG A 190 6.54 -12.78 10.68
N ARG A 191 6.77 -14.06 11.00
CA ARG A 191 6.90 -15.15 10.02
C ARG A 191 5.72 -15.22 9.04
N LYS A 192 4.50 -14.93 9.49
CA LYS A 192 3.32 -14.99 8.61
C LYS A 192 3.38 -13.99 7.46
N TRP A 193 3.97 -12.81 7.66
CA TRP A 193 4.11 -11.76 6.64
C TRP A 193 5.24 -12.08 5.67
N LEU A 194 6.42 -12.38 6.20
CA LEU A 194 7.57 -12.78 5.40
C LEU A 194 7.27 -14.05 4.58
N GLY A 195 6.55 -15.01 5.17
CA GLY A 195 6.09 -16.22 4.50
C GLY A 195 5.12 -15.96 3.36
N GLN A 196 4.30 -14.90 3.44
CA GLN A 196 3.46 -14.43 2.33
C GLN A 196 4.24 -13.63 1.28
N GLY A 197 5.48 -13.23 1.58
CA GLY A 197 6.33 -12.42 0.71
C GLY A 197 6.22 -10.93 0.97
N TRP A 198 5.74 -10.53 2.15
CA TRP A 198 5.55 -9.15 2.54
C TRP A 198 6.67 -8.68 3.44
N LEU A 199 7.37 -7.61 3.03
CA LEU A 199 8.32 -6.87 3.84
C LEU A 199 7.67 -5.56 4.26
N ILE A 200 7.47 -5.38 5.56
CA ILE A 200 6.82 -4.20 6.14
C ILE A 200 7.89 -3.39 6.85
N TRP A 201 8.25 -2.24 6.28
CA TRP A 201 9.13 -1.27 6.90
C TRP A 201 8.28 -0.22 7.63
N GLN A 202 8.39 -0.20 8.96
CA GLN A 202 7.66 0.74 9.82
C GLN A 202 8.40 2.08 9.87
N LEU A 203 7.66 3.17 9.65
CA LEU A 203 8.21 4.53 9.54
C LEU A 203 7.91 5.39 10.78
N ASN A 204 7.00 4.93 11.64
CA ASN A 204 6.66 5.53 12.94
C ASN A 204 7.30 4.76 14.10
#